data_AF-A0A1K0JDM9-F1
#
_entry.id   AF-A0A1K0JDM9-F1
#
_cell.length_a   1.000
_cell.length_b   1.000
_cell.length_c   1.000
_cell.angle_alpha   90.00
_cell.angle_beta   90.00
_cell.angle_gamma   90.00
#
_symmetry.space_group_name_H-M   'P 1'
#
loop_
_entity.id
_entity.type
_entity.pdbx_description
1 polymer ?
#
loop_
_entity_poly.entity_id
_entity_poly.type
_entity_poly.pdbx_seq_one_letter_code
_entity_poly.pdbx_strand_id
1 'polypeptide(L)'
;MYNRIIEQFIAAQKAAHAAYAAAAAFERETVAAVQDHYVSVELRSEYRTAKELQSFCRSLAGGVVNRARREFAPCGARLDIANQDEYERAGLDIDAALKAGKIPDIDGLWASMARRYGGHGGAELAYQQAAQRIISGFGLNRRREVQRTASAVVLRKPVISEACYRRSSRKVGYYSCQSTADCLSGLATFAAKAGHHLLAAGLNRVNVHDVEYNYREKHSYPGLDIVFFKEAWEFKVSHQVADDLLLFLGEYGEAFMQEAA
;
A
#
# COMPACT_ATOMS: atom_id res chain seq x y z
N MET A 1 -3.90 22.82 -7.09
CA MET A 1 -4.26 22.75 -5.66
C MET A 1 -3.04 22.48 -4.79
N TYR A 2 -2.26 21.44 -5.07
CA TYR A 2 -1.08 21.06 -4.30
C TYR A 2 0.06 22.06 -4.42
N ASN A 3 0.25 22.66 -5.59
CA ASN A 3 1.30 23.68 -5.78
C ASN A 3 1.03 24.90 -4.89
N ARG A 4 -0.24 25.28 -4.71
CA ARG A 4 -0.67 26.35 -3.80
C ARG A 4 -0.38 26.03 -2.33
N ILE A 5 -0.44 24.76 -1.92
CA ILE A 5 -0.06 24.34 -0.56
C ILE A 5 1.45 24.57 -0.36
N ILE A 6 2.27 24.24 -1.37
CA ILE A 6 3.72 24.51 -1.33
C ILE A 6 4.00 26.01 -1.26
N GLU A 7 3.29 26.83 -2.03
CA GLU A 7 3.42 28.30 -1.97
C GLU A 7 3.11 28.86 -0.58
N GLN A 8 2.03 28.38 0.05
CA GLN A 8 1.67 28.77 1.41
C GLN A 8 2.74 28.34 2.42
N PHE A 9 3.31 27.14 2.27
CA PHE A 9 4.39 26.66 3.12
C PHE A 9 5.65 27.52 2.97
N ILE A 10 6.04 27.89 1.74
CA ILE A 10 7.16 28.80 1.47
C ILE A 10 6.90 30.18 2.06
N ALA A 11 5.68 30.72 1.92
CA ALA A 11 5.31 32.00 2.51
C ALA A 11 5.40 31.97 4.04
N ALA A 12 4.96 30.88 4.67
CA ALA A 12 5.07 30.68 6.11
C ALA A 12 6.53 30.59 6.58
N GLN A 13 7.40 29.89 5.84
CA GLN A 13 8.83 29.85 6.15
C GLN A 13 9.47 31.25 6.08
N LYS A 14 9.11 32.06 5.09
CA LYS A 14 9.59 33.45 4.96
C LYS A 14 9.10 34.33 6.11
N ALA A 15 7.83 34.24 6.48
CA ALA A 15 7.26 34.99 7.60
C ALA A 15 7.92 34.60 8.94
N ALA A 16 8.13 33.30 9.16
CA ALA A 16 8.82 32.81 10.35
C ALA A 16 10.27 33.30 10.41
N HIS A 17 10.99 33.26 9.29
CA HIS A 17 12.36 33.78 9.21
C HIS A 17 12.42 35.28 9.56
N ALA A 18 11.51 36.08 9.02
CA ALA A 18 11.42 37.52 9.33
C ALA A 18 11.15 37.77 10.82
N ALA A 19 10.24 37.00 11.44
CA ALA A 19 9.95 37.10 12.87
C ALA A 19 11.16 36.74 13.74
N TYR A 20 11.87 35.64 13.42
CA TYR A 20 13.09 35.27 14.13
C TYR A 20 14.21 36.30 13.94
N ALA A 21 14.34 36.88 12.75
CA ALA A 21 15.31 37.94 12.48
C ALA A 21 15.03 39.21 13.28
N ALA A 22 13.75 39.62 13.39
CA ALA A 22 13.35 40.74 14.23
C ALA A 22 13.65 40.49 15.71
N ALA A 23 13.35 39.29 16.22
CA ALA A 23 13.68 38.90 17.59
C ALA A 23 15.20 38.88 17.85
N ALA A 24 15.99 38.35 16.91
CA ALA A 24 17.44 38.33 17.01
C ALA A 24 18.06 39.74 16.98
N ALA A 25 17.52 40.64 16.16
CA ALA A 25 17.95 42.04 16.12
C ALA A 25 17.63 42.75 17.45
N PHE A 26 16.41 42.58 17.95
CA PHE A 26 15.99 43.15 19.23
C PHE A 26 16.82 42.64 20.40
N GLU A 27 17.12 41.34 20.47
CA GLU A 27 18.00 40.77 21.49
C GLU A 27 19.38 41.43 21.43
N ARG A 28 20.02 41.45 20.25
CA ARG A 28 21.35 42.06 20.06
C ARG A 28 21.39 43.52 20.47
N GLU A 29 20.39 44.32 20.10
CA GLU A 29 20.29 45.72 20.49
C GLU A 29 20.16 45.89 22.01
N THR A 30 19.37 45.02 22.65
CA THR A 30 19.10 45.09 24.09
C THR A 30 20.33 44.71 24.92
N VAL A 31 21.10 43.70 24.50
CA VAL A 31 22.26 43.22 25.24
C VAL A 31 23.59 43.87 24.81
N ALA A 32 23.59 44.74 23.80
CA ALA A 32 24.79 45.36 23.23
C ALA A 32 25.67 46.11 24.25
N ALA A 33 25.05 46.69 25.29
CA ALA A 33 25.75 47.43 26.34
C ALA A 33 26.27 46.53 27.49
N VAL A 34 25.92 45.24 27.48
CA VAL A 34 26.32 44.29 28.52
C VAL A 34 27.66 43.65 28.11
N GLN A 35 28.67 43.78 28.96
CA GLN A 35 29.98 43.14 28.78
C GLN A 35 29.83 41.61 28.89
N ASP A 36 30.49 40.84 28.00
CA ASP A 36 30.41 39.37 27.93
C ASP A 36 28.99 38.79 27.71
N HIS A 37 28.11 39.49 26.98
CA HIS A 37 26.77 39.00 26.70
C HIS A 37 26.74 37.78 25.76
N TYR A 38 25.77 36.90 25.99
CA TYR A 38 25.45 35.76 25.13
C TYR A 38 24.16 36.03 24.35
N VAL A 39 24.15 35.68 23.06
CA VAL A 39 22.97 35.80 22.19
C VAL A 39 22.29 34.44 22.12
N SER A 40 21.01 34.38 22.50
CA SER A 40 20.24 33.14 22.60
C SER A 40 19.38 32.87 21.36
N VAL A 41 18.98 33.91 20.62
CA VAL A 41 18.14 33.76 19.42
C VAL A 41 18.99 33.33 18.24
N GLU A 42 18.84 32.05 17.86
CA GLU A 42 19.47 31.49 16.67
C GLU A 42 18.58 31.67 15.43
N LEU A 43 19.16 32.17 14.35
CA LEU A 43 18.56 32.11 13.03
C LEU A 43 18.70 30.73 12.43
N ARG A 44 17.58 30.19 11.93
CA ARG A 44 17.60 28.94 11.17
C ARG A 44 18.49 29.10 9.93
N SER A 45 19.41 28.16 9.72
CA SER A 45 20.26 28.16 8.53
C SER A 45 19.44 27.88 7.26
N GLU A 46 19.86 28.48 6.14
CA GLU A 46 19.23 28.28 4.82
C GLU A 46 19.18 26.80 4.44
N TYR A 47 20.24 26.05 4.76
CA TYR A 47 20.30 24.61 4.55
C TYR A 47 19.18 23.85 5.29
N ARG A 48 18.90 24.20 6.56
CA ARG A 48 17.81 23.57 7.33
C ARG A 48 16.45 23.91 6.72
N THR A 49 16.24 25.15 6.30
CA THR A 49 15.00 25.59 5.63
C THR A 49 14.76 24.87 4.31
N ALA A 50 15.81 24.73 3.48
CA ALA A 50 15.75 24.02 2.21
C ALA A 50 15.47 22.52 2.40
N LYS A 51 16.10 21.88 3.39
CA LYS A 51 15.87 20.46 3.72
C LYS A 51 14.45 20.22 4.22
N GLU A 52 13.90 21.14 5.01
CA GLU A 52 12.52 21.09 5.50
C GLU A 52 11.53 21.19 4.33
N LEU A 53 11.74 22.14 3.41
CA LEU A 53 10.92 22.28 2.20
C LEU A 53 10.99 21.02 1.31
N GLN A 54 12.18 20.46 1.10
CA GLN A 54 12.35 19.20 0.37
C GLN A 54 11.58 18.05 1.02
N SER A 55 11.69 17.91 2.34
CA SER A 55 10.99 16.85 3.10
C SER A 55 9.48 17.03 3.03
N PHE A 56 9.02 18.28 3.12
CA PHE A 56 7.61 18.64 2.96
C PHE A 56 7.07 18.26 1.58
N CYS A 57 7.75 18.65 0.49
CA CYS A 57 7.34 18.31 -0.87
C CYS A 57 7.29 16.79 -1.11
N ARG A 58 8.28 16.04 -0.60
CA ARG A 58 8.30 14.56 -0.70
C ARG A 58 7.14 13.91 0.06
N SER A 59 6.85 14.42 1.25
CA SER A 59 5.71 13.96 2.05
C SER A 59 4.38 14.26 1.34
N LEU A 60 4.24 15.47 0.79
CA LEU A 60 3.06 15.88 0.05
C LEU A 60 2.84 15.00 -1.19
N ALA A 61 3.87 14.78 -2.00
CA ALA A 61 3.81 13.91 -3.17
C ALA A 61 3.44 12.46 -2.78
N GLY A 62 4.03 11.92 -1.71
CA GLY A 62 3.66 10.60 -1.19
C GLY A 62 2.21 10.56 -0.69
N GLY A 63 1.72 11.65 -0.10
CA GLY A 63 0.32 11.84 0.26
C GLY A 63 -0.62 11.81 -0.95
N VAL A 64 -0.24 12.42 -2.07
CA VAL A 64 -1.01 12.40 -3.32
C VAL A 64 -1.09 10.98 -3.89
N VAL A 65 0.00 10.23 -3.90
CA VAL A 65 -0.02 8.82 -4.34
C VAL A 65 -0.88 7.97 -3.40
N ASN A 66 -0.76 8.16 -2.09
CA ASN A 66 -1.61 7.46 -1.12
C ASN A 66 -3.10 7.81 -1.28
N ARG A 67 -3.43 9.04 -1.65
CA ARG A 67 -4.79 9.43 -2.02
C ARG A 67 -5.24 8.68 -3.27
N ALA A 68 -4.42 8.64 -4.32
CA ALA A 68 -4.72 7.93 -5.56
C ALA A 68 -5.00 6.43 -5.31
N ARG A 69 -4.20 5.77 -4.46
CA ARG A 69 -4.42 4.37 -4.06
C ARG A 69 -5.78 4.13 -3.41
N ARG A 70 -6.36 5.12 -2.74
CA ARG A 70 -7.67 5.02 -2.08
C ARG A 70 -8.82 5.43 -2.99
N GLU A 71 -8.63 6.48 -3.79
CA GLU A 71 -9.68 7.07 -4.62
C GLU A 71 -9.94 6.27 -5.89
N PHE A 72 -8.89 5.68 -6.48
CA PHE A 72 -9.01 4.89 -7.70
C PHE A 72 -9.13 3.38 -7.47
N ALA A 73 -8.99 2.92 -6.21
CA ALA A 73 -9.25 1.53 -5.88
C ALA A 73 -10.76 1.24 -5.88
N PRO A 74 -11.20 0.10 -6.45
CA PRO A 74 -12.58 -0.31 -6.32
C PRO A 74 -12.90 -0.69 -4.86
N CYS A 75 -14.17 -0.60 -4.48
CA CYS A 75 -14.59 -0.87 -3.10
C CYS A 75 -14.14 -2.26 -2.63
N GLY A 76 -13.41 -2.30 -1.51
CA GLY A 76 -12.91 -3.54 -0.91
C GLY A 76 -11.67 -4.14 -1.58
N ALA A 77 -11.11 -3.49 -2.60
CA ALA A 77 -9.89 -3.91 -3.26
C ALA A 77 -8.68 -3.07 -2.86
N ARG A 78 -7.49 -3.65 -2.98
CA ARG A 78 -6.22 -2.97 -2.77
C ARG A 78 -5.52 -2.67 -4.10
N LEU A 79 -5.31 -1.38 -4.35
CA LEU A 79 -4.50 -0.88 -5.46
C LEU A 79 -3.10 -0.48 -4.96
N ASP A 80 -2.07 -1.16 -5.44
CA ASP A 80 -0.67 -0.80 -5.20
C ASP A 80 -0.17 0.09 -6.34
N ILE A 81 0.38 1.25 -6.01
CA ILE A 81 0.97 2.19 -6.97
C ILE A 81 2.38 2.50 -6.48
N ALA A 82 3.40 2.22 -7.28
CA ALA A 82 4.79 2.54 -6.92
C ALA A 82 5.03 4.05 -7.02
N ASN A 83 5.43 4.68 -5.92
CA ASN A 83 5.61 6.14 -5.88
C ASN A 83 6.66 6.60 -6.91
N GLN A 84 7.78 5.90 -6.99
CA GLN A 84 8.91 6.28 -7.83
C GLN A 84 8.54 6.24 -9.32
N ASP A 85 7.89 5.15 -9.76
CA ASP A 85 7.44 5.00 -11.15
C ASP A 85 6.47 6.12 -11.56
N GLU A 86 5.57 6.53 -10.66
CA GLU A 86 4.64 7.61 -10.95
C GLU A 86 5.31 8.99 -10.94
N TYR A 87 6.32 9.20 -10.10
CA TYR A 87 7.12 10.43 -10.14
C TYR A 87 7.85 10.55 -11.48
N GLU A 88 8.49 9.48 -11.93
CA GLU A 88 9.19 9.45 -13.22
C GLU A 88 8.24 9.68 -14.39
N ARG A 89 7.08 8.99 -14.39
CA ARG A 89 6.05 9.16 -15.43
C ARG A 89 5.47 10.58 -15.48
N ALA A 90 5.29 11.20 -14.31
CA ALA A 90 4.80 12.57 -14.23
C ALA A 90 5.91 13.61 -14.53
N GLY A 91 7.17 13.19 -14.69
CA GLY A 91 8.31 14.10 -14.80
C GLY A 91 8.57 14.90 -13.52
N LEU A 92 8.14 14.38 -12.37
CA LEU A 92 8.30 15.04 -11.08
C LEU A 92 9.70 14.76 -10.51
N ASP A 93 10.58 15.75 -10.65
CA ASP A 93 11.84 15.82 -9.91
C ASP A 93 11.80 16.95 -8.88
N ILE A 94 11.51 16.59 -7.64
CA ILE A 94 11.43 17.54 -6.51
C ILE A 94 12.78 18.21 -6.28
N ASP A 95 13.88 17.46 -6.39
CA ASP A 95 15.20 17.97 -6.03
C ASP A 95 15.71 18.93 -7.10
N ALA A 96 15.53 18.60 -8.38
CA ALA A 96 15.88 19.48 -9.49
C ALA A 96 15.01 20.74 -9.52
N ALA A 97 13.69 20.62 -9.28
CA ALA A 97 12.80 21.78 -9.23
C ALA A 97 13.22 22.76 -8.13
N LEU A 98 13.47 22.27 -6.91
CA LEU A 98 13.88 23.11 -5.79
C LEU A 98 15.26 23.75 -6.01
N LYS A 99 16.23 23.01 -6.57
CA LYS A 99 17.55 23.57 -6.95
C LYS A 99 17.44 24.69 -7.98
N ALA A 100 16.48 24.60 -8.90
CA ALA A 100 16.20 25.63 -9.89
C ALA A 100 15.36 26.80 -9.35
N GLY A 101 15.02 26.81 -8.05
CA GLY A 101 14.15 27.83 -7.45
C GLY A 101 12.70 27.76 -7.91
N LYS A 102 12.27 26.62 -8.45
CA LYS A 102 10.91 26.37 -8.95
C LYS A 102 10.10 25.53 -7.96
N ILE A 103 8.79 25.63 -8.07
CA ILE A 103 7.86 24.81 -7.29
C ILE A 103 7.74 23.44 -7.99
N PRO A 104 7.94 22.32 -7.29
CA PRO A 104 7.69 20.99 -7.84
C PRO A 104 6.22 20.85 -8.27
N ASP A 105 5.98 20.35 -9.48
CA ASP A 105 4.63 20.26 -10.04
C ASP A 105 3.85 19.02 -9.54
N ILE A 106 3.36 19.10 -8.31
CA ILE A 106 2.56 18.03 -7.68
C ILE A 106 1.14 18.00 -8.26
N ASP A 107 0.62 19.13 -8.74
CA ASP A 107 -0.64 19.17 -9.47
C ASP A 107 -0.55 18.37 -10.80
N GLY A 108 0.58 18.47 -11.50
CA GLY A 108 0.91 17.63 -12.65
C GLY A 108 0.95 16.14 -12.33
N LEU A 109 1.55 15.76 -11.20
CA LEU A 109 1.52 14.38 -10.69
C LEU A 109 0.07 13.87 -10.49
N TRP A 110 -0.78 14.65 -9.83
CA TRP A 110 -2.19 14.27 -9.65
C TRP A 110 -2.92 14.13 -10.99
N ALA A 111 -2.75 15.08 -11.90
CA ALA A 111 -3.40 15.04 -13.22
C ALA A 111 -2.96 13.82 -14.04
N SER A 112 -1.67 13.45 -13.99
CA SER A 112 -1.14 12.24 -14.61
C SER A 112 -1.80 10.98 -14.05
N MET A 113 -1.87 10.85 -12.73
CA MET A 113 -2.52 9.72 -12.07
C MET A 113 -4.02 9.67 -12.33
N ALA A 114 -4.72 10.80 -12.28
CA ALA A 114 -6.16 10.87 -12.55
C ALA A 114 -6.49 10.47 -13.99
N ARG A 115 -5.64 10.82 -14.96
CA ARG A 115 -5.81 10.38 -16.36
C ARG A 115 -5.66 8.87 -16.52
N ARG A 116 -4.73 8.26 -15.77
CA ARG A 116 -4.40 6.85 -15.91
C ARG A 116 -5.31 5.93 -15.10
N TYR A 117 -5.57 6.31 -13.86
CA TYR A 117 -6.29 5.49 -12.89
C TYR A 117 -7.74 5.93 -12.70
N GLY A 118 -8.10 7.13 -13.16
CA GLY A 118 -9.49 7.58 -13.17
C GLY A 118 -10.38 6.71 -14.06
N GLY A 119 -11.68 6.77 -13.79
CA GLY A 119 -12.65 5.90 -14.45
C GLY A 119 -12.42 4.43 -14.08
N HIS A 120 -12.12 3.60 -15.08
CA HIS A 120 -11.95 2.15 -14.90
C HIS A 120 -10.48 1.72 -14.72
N GLY A 121 -9.49 2.57 -15.02
CA GLY A 121 -8.08 2.17 -15.04
C GLY A 121 -7.53 1.71 -13.68
N GLY A 122 -7.93 2.38 -12.60
CA GLY A 122 -7.56 1.98 -11.24
C GLY A 122 -8.22 0.67 -10.82
N ALA A 123 -9.47 0.44 -11.24
CA ALA A 123 -10.19 -0.79 -10.96
C ALA A 123 -9.58 -1.99 -11.69
N GLU A 124 -9.30 -1.83 -12.98
CA GLU A 124 -8.68 -2.86 -13.81
C GLU A 124 -7.30 -3.26 -13.27
N LEU A 125 -6.44 -2.27 -12.93
CA LEU A 125 -5.13 -2.56 -12.34
C LEU A 125 -5.26 -3.24 -10.97
N ALA A 126 -6.21 -2.84 -10.13
CA ALA A 126 -6.44 -3.49 -8.84
C ALA A 126 -6.86 -4.95 -9.01
N TYR A 127 -7.68 -5.27 -10.02
CA TYR A 127 -8.08 -6.64 -10.32
C TYR A 127 -6.93 -7.47 -10.89
N GLN A 128 -6.10 -6.90 -11.76
CA GLN A 128 -4.86 -7.54 -12.24
C GLN A 128 -3.91 -7.88 -11.09
N GLN A 129 -3.69 -6.93 -10.17
CA GLN A 129 -2.87 -7.16 -8.99
C GLN A 129 -3.47 -8.22 -8.05
N ALA A 130 -4.79 -8.22 -7.87
CA ALA A 130 -5.47 -9.26 -7.10
C ALA A 130 -5.30 -10.64 -7.73
N ALA A 131 -5.45 -10.76 -9.05
CA ALA A 131 -5.21 -12.00 -9.78
C ALA A 131 -3.75 -12.47 -9.62
N GLN A 132 -2.78 -11.57 -9.76
CA GLN A 132 -1.36 -11.87 -9.54
C GLN A 132 -1.08 -12.39 -8.13
N ARG A 133 -1.67 -11.79 -7.09
CA ARG A 133 -1.53 -12.23 -5.70
C ARG A 133 -2.10 -13.63 -5.49
N ILE A 134 -3.24 -13.95 -6.11
CA ILE A 134 -3.86 -15.29 -6.06
C ILE A 134 -2.96 -16.31 -6.78
N ILE A 135 -2.54 -16.01 -8.01
CA ILE A 135 -1.69 -16.88 -8.84
C ILE A 135 -0.39 -17.20 -8.11
N SER A 136 0.28 -16.17 -7.58
CA SER A 136 1.53 -16.32 -6.83
C SER A 136 1.32 -17.04 -5.50
N GLY A 137 0.21 -16.76 -4.81
CA GLY A 137 -0.12 -17.35 -3.51
C GLY A 137 -0.34 -18.86 -3.57
N PHE A 138 -1.02 -19.34 -4.60
CA PHE A 138 -1.25 -20.77 -4.85
C PHE A 138 -0.17 -21.42 -5.75
N GLY A 139 0.65 -20.61 -6.41
CA GLY A 139 1.65 -21.04 -7.38
C GLY A 139 1.04 -21.69 -8.62
N LEU A 140 -0.06 -21.11 -9.12
CA LEU A 140 -0.81 -21.63 -10.28
C LEU A 140 0.02 -21.59 -11.58
N ASN A 141 0.91 -20.61 -11.70
CA ASN A 141 1.86 -20.50 -12.81
C ASN A 141 2.93 -21.61 -12.83
N ARG A 142 3.17 -22.30 -11.70
CA ARG A 142 4.15 -23.40 -11.59
C ARG A 142 3.52 -24.78 -11.77
N ARG A 143 2.36 -24.86 -12.42
CA ARG A 143 1.56 -26.10 -12.61
C ARG A 143 1.31 -26.86 -11.31
N ARG A 144 1.17 -26.15 -10.18
CA ARG A 144 0.82 -26.80 -8.91
C ARG A 144 -0.56 -27.42 -8.99
N GLU A 145 -0.73 -28.55 -8.29
CA GLU A 145 -1.96 -29.33 -8.30
C GLU A 145 -3.16 -28.49 -7.84
N VAL A 146 -4.09 -28.28 -8.78
CA VAL A 146 -5.48 -27.92 -8.47
C VAL A 146 -6.25 -29.23 -8.40
N GLN A 147 -6.63 -29.65 -7.20
CA GLN A 147 -7.34 -30.91 -7.02
C GLN A 147 -8.85 -30.67 -7.15
N ARG A 148 -9.45 -31.18 -8.21
CA ARG A 148 -10.91 -31.17 -8.39
C ARG A 148 -11.49 -32.41 -7.73
N THR A 149 -12.39 -32.22 -6.77
CA THR A 149 -13.12 -33.29 -6.10
C THR A 149 -14.59 -33.23 -6.50
N ALA A 150 -15.37 -34.26 -6.16
CA ALA A 150 -16.79 -34.32 -6.49
C ALA A 150 -17.58 -33.12 -5.92
N SER A 151 -17.18 -32.57 -4.77
CA SER A 151 -17.92 -31.52 -4.07
C SER A 151 -17.24 -30.14 -4.07
N ALA A 152 -15.94 -30.06 -4.40
CA ALA A 152 -15.18 -28.82 -4.30
C ALA A 152 -13.90 -28.82 -5.16
N VAL A 153 -13.38 -27.63 -5.46
CA VAL A 153 -12.02 -27.43 -5.96
C VAL A 153 -11.12 -27.10 -4.77
N VAL A 154 -10.06 -27.88 -4.59
CA VAL A 154 -9.11 -27.71 -3.48
C VAL A 154 -7.84 -27.03 -4.00
N LEU A 155 -7.54 -25.86 -3.45
CA LEU A 155 -6.33 -25.10 -3.68
C LEU A 155 -5.44 -25.17 -2.44
N ARG A 156 -4.17 -25.53 -2.62
CA ARG A 156 -3.23 -25.67 -1.51
C ARG A 156 -2.18 -24.55 -1.55
N LYS A 157 -2.13 -23.77 -0.48
CA LYS A 157 -1.12 -22.71 -0.30
C LYS A 157 -0.09 -23.14 0.76
N PRO A 158 1.22 -23.09 0.47
CA PRO A 158 2.25 -23.22 1.50
C PRO A 158 2.14 -22.09 2.51
N VAL A 159 2.07 -22.46 3.78
CA VAL A 159 2.07 -21.55 4.92
C VAL A 159 2.84 -22.24 6.04
N ILE A 160 4.06 -21.79 6.29
CA ILE A 160 4.86 -22.29 7.40
C ILE A 160 4.33 -21.65 8.67
N SER A 161 3.96 -22.48 9.65
CA SER A 161 3.45 -22.04 10.93
C SER A 161 4.43 -22.28 12.07
N GLU A 162 4.37 -21.42 13.07
CA GLU A 162 5.16 -21.50 14.29
C GLU A 162 4.27 -21.93 15.47
N ALA A 163 4.83 -22.69 16.41
CA ALA A 163 4.10 -23.04 17.63
C ALA A 163 3.97 -21.82 18.55
N CYS A 164 2.79 -21.63 19.14
CA CYS A 164 2.60 -20.62 20.18
C CYS A 164 3.23 -21.11 21.49
N TYR A 165 3.95 -20.22 22.20
CA TYR A 165 4.63 -20.58 23.43
C TYR A 165 3.64 -21.15 24.47
N ARG A 166 3.91 -22.36 24.95
CA ARG A 166 3.08 -23.11 25.93
C ARG A 166 1.63 -23.38 25.50
N ARG A 167 1.30 -23.31 24.21
CA ARG A 167 -0.03 -23.63 23.68
C ARG A 167 0.05 -24.70 22.59
N SER A 168 -1.05 -25.44 22.38
CA SER A 168 -1.20 -26.32 21.22
C SER A 168 -1.51 -25.56 19.93
N SER A 169 -1.89 -24.28 20.05
CA SER A 169 -2.16 -23.38 18.94
C SER A 169 -0.88 -23.04 18.17
N ARG A 170 -1.09 -22.67 16.92
CA ARG A 170 -0.05 -22.25 15.98
C ARG A 170 -0.43 -20.93 15.37
N LYS A 171 0.56 -20.16 14.99
CA LYS A 171 0.39 -18.91 14.24
C LYS A 171 1.14 -18.97 12.92
N VAL A 172 0.78 -18.11 11.99
CA VAL A 172 1.50 -17.99 10.73
C VAL A 172 2.93 -17.50 11.01
N GLY A 173 3.92 -18.20 10.46
CA GLY A 173 5.32 -17.83 10.62
C GLY A 173 5.66 -16.55 9.86
N TYR A 174 6.69 -15.85 10.33
CA TYR A 174 7.05 -14.51 9.84
C TYR A 174 7.16 -14.43 8.31
N TYR A 175 7.91 -15.36 7.69
CA TYR A 175 8.14 -15.39 6.23
C TYR A 175 6.90 -15.77 5.40
N SER A 176 5.88 -16.39 6.02
CA SER A 176 4.64 -16.75 5.33
C SER A 176 3.55 -15.69 5.48
N CYS A 177 3.70 -14.75 6.41
CA CYS A 177 2.64 -13.83 6.81
C CYS A 177 2.22 -12.90 5.65
N GLN A 178 3.16 -12.13 5.09
CA GLN A 178 2.85 -11.18 4.01
C GLN A 178 2.26 -11.87 2.77
N SER A 179 2.88 -12.97 2.30
CA SER A 179 2.37 -13.72 1.13
C SER A 179 0.98 -14.29 1.36
N THR A 180 0.61 -14.59 2.60
CA THR A 180 -0.71 -15.12 2.97
C THR A 180 -1.73 -14.00 3.06
N ALA A 181 -1.36 -12.86 3.65
CA ALA A 181 -2.19 -11.66 3.68
C ALA A 181 -2.50 -11.15 2.26
N ASP A 182 -1.51 -11.10 1.38
CA ASP A 182 -1.69 -10.68 -0.01
C ASP A 182 -2.60 -11.65 -0.78
N CYS A 183 -2.44 -12.97 -0.57
CA CYS A 183 -3.32 -13.98 -1.18
C CYS A 183 -4.78 -13.83 -0.72
N LEU A 184 -5.02 -13.68 0.59
CA LEU A 184 -6.38 -13.47 1.12
C LEU A 184 -6.99 -12.15 0.64
N SER A 185 -6.19 -11.07 0.55
CA SER A 185 -6.64 -9.79 0.01
C SER A 185 -7.01 -9.90 -1.48
N GLY A 186 -6.24 -10.67 -2.25
CA GLY A 186 -6.58 -11.00 -3.63
C GLY A 186 -7.91 -11.76 -3.74
N LEU A 187 -8.08 -12.82 -2.93
CA LEU A 187 -9.34 -13.58 -2.88
C LEU A 187 -10.54 -12.72 -2.45
N ALA A 188 -10.36 -11.82 -1.49
CA ALA A 188 -11.41 -10.91 -1.07
C ALA A 188 -11.81 -9.93 -2.19
N THR A 189 -10.83 -9.43 -2.94
CA THR A 189 -11.05 -8.56 -4.11
C THR A 189 -11.81 -9.29 -5.21
N PHE A 190 -11.39 -10.51 -5.54
CA PHE A 190 -12.11 -11.40 -6.47
C PHE A 190 -13.56 -11.60 -6.02
N ALA A 191 -13.76 -12.03 -4.77
CA ALA A 191 -15.08 -12.33 -4.24
C ALA A 191 -16.01 -11.11 -4.31
N ALA A 192 -15.48 -9.91 -4.02
CA ALA A 192 -16.25 -8.67 -4.14
C ALA A 192 -16.64 -8.38 -5.60
N LYS A 193 -15.72 -8.55 -6.55
CA LYS A 193 -15.96 -8.34 -7.99
C LYS A 193 -16.97 -9.34 -8.58
N ALA A 194 -16.94 -10.59 -8.12
CA ALA A 194 -17.84 -11.65 -8.56
C ALA A 194 -19.21 -11.64 -7.85
N GLY A 195 -19.46 -10.70 -6.92
CA GLY A 195 -20.74 -10.59 -6.20
C GLY A 195 -20.85 -11.45 -4.94
N HIS A 196 -19.78 -12.17 -4.55
CA HIS A 196 -19.69 -12.96 -3.32
C HIS A 196 -19.37 -12.08 -2.09
N HIS A 197 -20.21 -11.08 -1.82
CA HIS A 197 -19.92 -10.04 -0.81
C HIS A 197 -19.70 -10.57 0.62
N LEU A 198 -20.42 -11.61 1.03
CA LEU A 198 -20.23 -12.22 2.36
C LEU A 198 -18.89 -12.94 2.48
N LEU A 199 -18.45 -13.61 1.40
CA LEU A 199 -17.12 -14.23 1.33
C LEU A 199 -16.03 -13.15 1.39
N ALA A 200 -16.18 -12.08 0.58
CA ALA A 200 -15.25 -10.95 0.59
C ALA A 200 -15.13 -10.31 1.98
N ALA A 201 -16.26 -10.04 2.64
CA ALA A 201 -16.28 -9.48 3.99
C ALA A 201 -15.65 -10.42 5.03
N GLY A 202 -15.87 -11.73 4.91
CA GLY A 202 -15.25 -12.74 5.76
C GLY A 202 -13.74 -12.77 5.64
N LEU A 203 -13.23 -12.78 4.39
CA LEU A 203 -11.79 -12.80 4.10
C LEU A 203 -11.09 -11.51 4.56
N ASN A 204 -11.72 -10.34 4.36
CA ASN A 204 -11.17 -9.05 4.80
C ASN A 204 -11.05 -8.91 6.33
N ARG A 205 -11.76 -9.74 7.11
CA ARG A 205 -11.67 -9.75 8.58
C ARG A 205 -10.52 -10.64 9.10
N VAL A 206 -9.92 -11.45 8.23
CA VAL A 206 -8.82 -12.34 8.64
C VAL A 206 -7.54 -11.54 8.78
N ASN A 207 -7.15 -11.23 10.01
CA ASN A 207 -5.83 -10.69 10.28
C ASN A 207 -4.80 -11.83 10.40
N VAL A 208 -4.05 -12.08 9.32
CA VAL A 208 -3.04 -13.15 9.26
C VAL A 208 -1.97 -13.02 10.36
N HIS A 209 -1.69 -11.81 10.84
CA HIS A 209 -0.72 -11.58 11.91
C HIS A 209 -1.17 -12.11 13.28
N ASP A 210 -2.48 -12.14 13.51
CA ASP A 210 -3.08 -12.50 14.80
C ASP A 210 -3.83 -13.84 14.76
N VAL A 211 -3.87 -14.48 13.58
CA VAL A 211 -4.52 -15.78 13.41
C VAL A 211 -3.74 -16.84 14.18
N GLU A 212 -4.35 -17.30 15.27
CA GLU A 212 -4.00 -18.53 15.98
C GLU A 212 -4.98 -19.64 15.59
N TYR A 213 -4.47 -20.85 15.33
CA TYR A 213 -5.29 -22.00 14.97
C TYR A 213 -4.71 -23.31 15.51
N ASN A 214 -5.56 -24.31 15.68
CA ASN A 214 -5.17 -25.69 15.94
C ASN A 214 -4.95 -26.46 14.63
N TYR A 215 -4.17 -27.53 14.70
CA TYR A 215 -3.96 -28.39 13.53
C TYR A 215 -5.28 -29.00 13.03
N ARG A 216 -5.54 -28.87 11.72
CA ARG A 216 -6.79 -29.25 11.05
C ARG A 216 -8.04 -28.48 11.50
N GLU A 217 -7.85 -27.36 12.20
CA GLU A 217 -8.95 -26.43 12.40
C GLU A 217 -9.49 -25.96 11.05
N LYS A 218 -10.81 -25.75 10.99
CA LYS A 218 -11.51 -25.34 9.79
C LYS A 218 -12.24 -24.04 10.05
N HIS A 219 -11.97 -23.02 9.24
CA HIS A 219 -12.77 -21.80 9.18
C HIS A 219 -13.65 -21.84 7.93
N SER A 220 -14.94 -21.61 8.10
CA SER A 220 -15.93 -21.74 7.04
C SER A 220 -16.53 -20.39 6.68
N TYR A 221 -16.58 -20.14 5.38
CA TYR A 221 -17.17 -18.98 4.73
C TYR A 221 -18.16 -19.46 3.66
N PRO A 222 -19.08 -18.61 3.20
CA PRO A 222 -19.97 -18.96 2.09
C PRO A 222 -19.16 -19.37 0.85
N GLY A 223 -19.26 -20.64 0.46
CA GLY A 223 -18.56 -21.20 -0.71
C GLY A 223 -17.06 -21.45 -0.52
N LEU A 224 -16.51 -21.30 0.68
CA LEU A 224 -15.09 -21.53 0.97
C LEU A 224 -14.86 -22.09 2.37
N ASP A 225 -14.21 -23.24 2.47
CA ASP A 225 -13.62 -23.74 3.72
C ASP A 225 -12.09 -23.59 3.68
N ILE A 226 -11.50 -23.03 4.73
CA ILE A 226 -10.04 -22.98 4.93
C ILE A 226 -9.67 -23.96 6.03
N VAL A 227 -8.86 -24.96 5.71
CA VAL A 227 -8.33 -25.95 6.66
C VAL A 227 -6.86 -25.67 6.93
N PHE A 228 -6.50 -25.54 8.20
CA PHE A 228 -5.17 -25.13 8.60
C PHE A 228 -4.27 -26.32 8.95
N PHE A 229 -3.17 -26.50 8.23
CA PHE A 229 -2.12 -27.48 8.56
C PHE A 229 -0.86 -26.78 9.04
N LYS A 230 0.16 -27.57 9.41
CA LYS A 230 1.44 -27.06 9.91
C LYS A 230 2.25 -26.33 8.83
N GLU A 231 2.18 -26.80 7.59
CA GLU A 231 3.04 -26.35 6.48
C GLU A 231 2.23 -25.83 5.28
N ALA A 232 0.90 -25.90 5.36
CA ALA A 232 0.03 -25.45 4.30
C ALA A 232 -1.36 -25.13 4.83
N TRP A 233 -2.08 -24.31 4.08
CA TRP A 233 -3.52 -24.11 4.22
C TRP A 233 -4.20 -24.69 2.98
N GLU A 234 -5.32 -25.38 3.18
CA GLU A 234 -6.16 -25.90 2.09
C GLU A 234 -7.43 -25.08 1.99
N PHE A 235 -7.68 -24.56 0.81
CA PHE A 235 -8.84 -23.76 0.46
C PHE A 235 -9.76 -24.65 -0.36
N LYS A 236 -10.86 -25.09 0.23
CA LYS A 236 -11.89 -25.90 -0.43
C LYS A 236 -12.99 -24.97 -0.92
N VAL A 237 -12.96 -24.69 -2.20
CA VAL A 237 -13.84 -23.74 -2.88
C VAL A 237 -15.01 -24.53 -3.49
N SER A 238 -16.25 -24.07 -3.31
CA SER A 238 -17.40 -24.66 -4.01
C SER A 238 -17.25 -24.51 -5.53
N HIS A 239 -17.85 -25.41 -6.31
CA HIS A 239 -17.72 -25.36 -7.77
C HIS A 239 -18.14 -24.01 -8.36
N GLN A 240 -19.25 -23.43 -7.87
CA GLN A 240 -19.70 -22.11 -8.32
C GLN A 240 -18.65 -21.02 -8.10
N VAL A 241 -18.09 -20.92 -6.88
CA VAL A 241 -17.08 -19.90 -6.57
C VAL A 241 -15.77 -20.20 -7.32
N ALA A 242 -15.46 -21.47 -7.56
CA ALA A 242 -14.28 -21.88 -8.31
C ALA A 242 -14.38 -21.51 -9.79
N ASP A 243 -15.54 -21.66 -10.42
CA ASP A 243 -15.77 -21.26 -11.81
C ASP A 243 -15.64 -19.74 -11.96
N ASP A 244 -16.25 -18.97 -11.07
CA ASP A 244 -16.11 -17.51 -11.03
C ASP A 244 -14.66 -17.07 -10.81
N LEU A 245 -13.92 -17.80 -9.95
CA LEU A 245 -12.50 -17.56 -9.71
C LEU A 245 -11.67 -17.81 -10.98
N LEU A 246 -11.95 -18.88 -11.71
CA LEU A 246 -11.25 -19.19 -12.96
C LEU A 246 -11.54 -18.14 -14.04
N LEU A 247 -12.79 -17.66 -14.15
CA LEU A 247 -13.16 -16.57 -15.05
C LEU A 247 -12.39 -15.29 -14.69
N PHE A 248 -12.36 -14.92 -13.40
CA PHE A 248 -11.62 -13.75 -12.92
C PHE A 248 -10.11 -13.86 -13.22
N LEU A 249 -9.52 -15.03 -13.00
CA LEU A 249 -8.11 -15.29 -13.29
C LEU A 249 -7.82 -15.30 -14.80
N GLY A 250 -8.77 -15.75 -15.62
CA GLY A 250 -8.67 -15.66 -17.08
C GLY A 250 -8.71 -14.20 -17.57
N GLU A 251 -9.63 -13.40 -17.03
CA GLU A 251 -9.82 -12.00 -17.44
C GLU A 251 -8.68 -11.08 -16.99
N TYR A 252 -8.17 -11.24 -15.75
CA TYR A 252 -7.20 -10.30 -15.17
C TYR A 252 -5.82 -10.92 -14.88
N GLY A 253 -5.68 -12.24 -15.01
CA GLY A 253 -4.48 -12.97 -14.60
C GLY A 253 -3.67 -13.59 -15.75
N GLU A 254 -4.14 -13.51 -16.99
CA GLU A 254 -3.56 -14.22 -18.14
C GLU A 254 -2.06 -13.95 -18.31
N ALA A 255 -1.64 -12.68 -18.26
CA ALA A 255 -0.24 -12.29 -18.39
C ALA A 255 0.67 -12.97 -17.34
N PHE A 256 0.20 -13.10 -16.10
CA PHE A 256 0.97 -13.68 -15.00
C PHE A 256 1.01 -15.22 -15.01
N MET A 257 0.09 -15.85 -15.74
CA MET A 257 0.11 -17.30 -15.96
C MET A 257 1.15 -17.71 -17.00
N GLN A 258 1.53 -16.80 -17.90
CA GLN A 258 2.49 -17.05 -18.99
C GLN A 258 3.96 -16.76 -18.63
N GLU A 259 4.22 -15.84 -17.69
CA GLU A 259 5.57 -15.43 -17.26
C GLU A 259 6.44 -16.54 -16.60
N ALA A 260 5.95 -17.78 -16.47
CA ALA A 260 6.67 -18.91 -15.87
C ALA A 260 6.87 -20.11 -16.82
N ALA A 261 6.63 -19.94 -18.12
CA ALA A 261 6.88 -20.96 -19.14
C ALA A 261 8.33 -20.95 -19.65
#